data_AF-A0A4R8SUV3-F1
#
_entry.id   AF-A0A4R8SUV3-F1
#
_cell.length_a   1.000
_cell.length_b   1.000
_cell.length_c   1.000
_cell.angle_alpha   90.00
_cell.angle_beta   90.00
_cell.angle_gamma   90.00
#
_symmetry.space_group_name_H-M   'P 1'
#
loop_
_entity.id
_entity.type
_entity.pdbx_description
1 polymer ?
#
loop_
_entity_poly.entity_id
_entity_poly.type
_entity_poly.pdbx_seq_one_letter_code
_entity_poly.pdbx_strand_id
1 'polypeptide(L)'
;MQLTVIIVSLAIGVAASQTPWGLPLCAVDCLQVQVNSTGCPIENPRLCLCDEADRLELIDCVVLGCDQADAAKAKLIAIEQCYGPLF
;
A
#
# COMPACT_ATOMS: atom_id res chain seq x y z
N MET A 1 -32.38 -3.12 -34.50
CA MET A 1 -32.05 -2.02 -33.55
C MET A 1 -31.34 -2.68 -32.38
N GLN A 2 -30.00 -2.76 -32.41
CA GLN A 2 -29.19 -3.44 -31.40
C GLN A 2 -29.00 -2.50 -30.20
N LEU A 3 -29.43 -2.94 -29.02
CA LEU A 3 -29.23 -2.24 -27.76
C LEU A 3 -27.74 -2.31 -27.37
N THR A 4 -27.04 -1.19 -27.45
CA THR A 4 -25.72 -0.99 -26.87
C THR A 4 -25.86 -0.87 -25.36
N VAL A 5 -25.74 -1.97 -24.64
CA VAL A 5 -25.62 -1.96 -23.17
C VAL A 5 -24.14 -1.73 -22.85
N ILE A 6 -23.75 -0.46 -22.79
CA ILE A 6 -22.43 -0.06 -22.30
C ILE A 6 -22.51 -0.11 -20.77
N ILE A 7 -22.13 -1.25 -20.20
CA ILE A 7 -21.90 -1.36 -18.76
C ILE A 7 -20.53 -0.70 -18.51
N VAL A 8 -20.53 0.61 -18.32
CA VAL A 8 -19.40 1.31 -17.70
C VAL A 8 -19.41 0.86 -16.25
N SER A 9 -18.70 -0.22 -15.96
CA SER A 9 -18.43 -0.63 -14.59
C SER A 9 -17.68 0.52 -13.93
N LEU A 10 -18.38 1.27 -13.07
CA LEU A 10 -17.77 2.18 -12.13
C LEU A 10 -16.88 1.36 -11.19
N ALA A 11 -15.63 1.13 -11.59
CA ALA A 11 -14.58 1.03 -10.60
C ALA A 11 -14.47 2.44 -10.03
N ILE A 12 -15.18 2.67 -8.93
CA ILE A 12 -14.95 3.81 -8.03
C ILE A 12 -13.52 3.59 -7.55
N GLY A 13 -12.56 4.12 -8.30
CA GLY A 13 -11.20 4.29 -7.84
C GLY A 13 -11.31 5.29 -6.71
N VAL A 14 -11.60 4.79 -5.51
CA VAL A 14 -11.52 5.56 -4.28
C VAL A 14 -10.19 6.28 -4.33
N ALA A 15 -10.26 7.61 -4.31
CA ALA A 15 -9.08 8.43 -4.18
C ALA A 15 -8.33 7.88 -2.96
N ALA A 16 -7.17 7.27 -3.20
CA ALA A 16 -6.26 6.96 -2.13
C ALA A 16 -5.94 8.32 -1.52
N SER A 17 -6.55 8.65 -0.38
CA SER A 17 -6.07 9.72 0.48
C SER A 17 -4.64 9.32 0.81
N GLN A 18 -3.69 9.95 0.13
CA GLN A 18 -2.30 9.50 0.10
C GLN A 18 -1.73 9.67 1.51
N THR A 19 -1.62 8.56 2.22
CA THR A 19 -1.00 8.49 3.54
C THR A 19 0.52 8.56 3.38
N PRO A 20 1.34 8.51 4.45
CA PRO A 20 2.77 8.33 4.30
C PRO A 20 3.05 7.16 3.33
N TRP A 21 4.00 7.37 2.41
CA TRP A 21 4.35 6.43 1.33
C TRP A 21 3.30 6.17 0.25
N GLY A 22 2.13 6.83 0.26
CA GLY A 22 1.06 6.56 -0.70
C GLY A 22 0.30 5.25 -0.43
N LEU A 23 0.48 4.67 0.75
CA LEU A 23 -0.22 3.47 1.21
C LEU A 23 -1.76 3.71 1.35
N PRO A 24 -2.57 2.63 1.36
CA PRO A 24 -3.97 2.73 1.71
C PRO A 24 -4.14 3.05 3.22
N LEU A 25 -5.25 3.68 3.59
CA LEU A 25 -5.53 4.09 4.99
C LEU A 25 -5.42 2.94 5.99
N CYS A 26 -5.90 1.76 5.64
CA CYS A 26 -5.83 0.57 6.49
C CYS A 26 -4.40 0.09 6.76
N ALA A 27 -3.42 0.49 5.93
CA ALA A 27 -2.01 0.13 6.07
C ALA A 27 -1.21 1.13 6.92
N VAL A 28 -1.81 2.26 7.31
CA VAL A 28 -1.11 3.30 8.09
C VAL A 28 -0.76 2.82 9.48
N ASP A 29 -1.69 2.14 10.16
CA ASP A 29 -1.43 1.58 11.49
C ASP A 29 -0.31 0.54 11.43
N CYS A 30 -0.31 -0.30 10.39
CA CYS A 30 0.74 -1.28 10.14
C CYS A 30 2.10 -0.61 9.92
N LEU A 31 2.14 0.45 9.11
CA LEU A 31 3.35 1.25 8.93
C LEU A 31 3.82 1.83 10.25
N GLN A 32 2.92 2.38 11.05
CA GLN A 32 3.20 2.99 12.35
C GLN A 32 3.76 2.00 13.37
N VAL A 33 3.24 0.77 13.40
CA VAL A 33 3.82 -0.32 14.19
C VAL A 33 5.24 -0.60 13.72
N GLN A 34 5.46 -0.67 12.39
CA GLN A 34 6.77 -1.01 11.88
C GLN A 34 7.83 0.07 12.13
N VAL A 35 7.49 1.34 11.91
CA VAL A 35 8.42 2.43 12.22
C VAL A 35 8.74 2.51 13.71
N ASN A 36 7.79 2.19 14.58
CA ASN A 36 8.04 2.13 16.02
C ASN A 36 8.93 0.94 16.42
N SER A 37 8.80 -0.21 15.74
CA SER A 37 9.60 -1.42 15.99
C SER A 37 11.05 -1.24 15.54
N THR A 38 11.24 -0.69 14.35
CA THR A 38 12.57 -0.50 13.72
C THR A 38 13.27 0.79 14.14
N GLY A 39 12.54 1.74 14.72
CA GLY A 39 13.04 3.10 15.00
C GLY A 39 13.17 3.96 13.72
N CYS A 40 12.59 3.53 12.61
CA CYS A 40 12.56 4.27 11.37
C CYS A 40 11.78 5.59 11.50
N PRO A 41 12.23 6.69 10.89
CA PRO A 41 11.45 7.92 10.84
C PRO A 41 10.22 7.74 9.94
N ILE A 42 9.03 8.03 10.45
CA ILE A 42 7.75 7.90 9.70
C ILE A 42 7.63 8.87 8.51
N GLU A 43 8.41 9.94 8.52
CA GLU A 43 8.48 10.93 7.46
C GLU A 43 9.29 10.43 6.26
N ASN A 44 10.23 9.51 6.50
CA ASN A 44 10.95 8.84 5.44
C ASN A 44 11.30 7.38 5.80
N PRO A 45 10.31 6.49 5.91
CA PRO A 45 10.59 5.11 6.26
C PRO A 45 11.45 4.44 5.19
N ARG A 46 11.58 5.04 3.97
CA ARG A 46 12.16 4.41 2.76
C ARG A 46 13.61 4.06 2.98
N LEU A 47 14.26 4.86 3.82
CA LEU A 47 15.67 4.70 4.12
C LEU A 47 15.96 3.45 4.96
N CYS A 48 14.92 2.79 5.51
CA CYS A 48 15.16 1.73 6.49
C CYS A 48 14.12 0.59 6.52
N LEU A 49 12.87 0.78 6.04
CA LEU A 49 11.88 -0.31 5.89
C LEU A 49 11.99 -1.06 4.54
N CYS A 50 13.10 -0.89 3.82
CA CYS A 50 13.34 -1.56 2.53
C CYS A 50 14.08 -2.88 2.65
N ASP A 51 14.44 -3.29 3.87
CA ASP A 51 14.86 -4.65 4.15
C ASP A 51 13.71 -5.63 3.94
N GLU A 52 14.05 -6.84 3.47
CA GLU A 52 13.05 -7.83 3.08
C GLU A 52 12.17 -8.26 4.27
N ALA A 53 12.77 -8.37 5.45
CA ALA A 53 12.08 -8.74 6.68
C ALA A 53 11.04 -7.67 7.10
N ASP A 54 11.44 -6.40 7.10
CA ASP A 54 10.56 -5.30 7.51
C ASP A 54 9.37 -5.15 6.55
N ARG A 55 9.65 -5.32 5.24
CA ARG A 55 8.64 -5.32 4.20
C ARG A 55 7.66 -6.48 4.34
N LEU A 56 8.13 -7.68 4.69
CA LEU A 56 7.27 -8.84 4.91
C LEU A 56 6.36 -8.65 6.12
N GLU A 57 6.89 -8.15 7.24
CA GLU A 57 6.09 -7.85 8.43
C GLU A 57 5.04 -6.76 8.17
N LEU A 58 5.40 -5.71 7.42
CA LEU A 58 4.44 -4.69 6.99
C LEU A 58 3.33 -5.32 6.14
N ILE A 59 3.71 -6.15 5.17
CA ILE A 59 2.78 -6.85 4.28
C ILE A 59 1.85 -7.77 5.07
N ASP A 60 2.35 -8.51 6.04
CA ASP A 60 1.55 -9.45 6.85
C ASP A 60 0.51 -8.70 7.68
N CYS A 61 0.89 -7.59 8.31
CA CYS A 61 -0.06 -6.72 9.00
C CYS A 61 -1.14 -6.20 8.04
N VAL A 62 -0.74 -5.75 6.85
CA VAL A 62 -1.66 -5.24 5.84
C VAL A 62 -2.61 -6.34 5.33
N VAL A 63 -2.13 -7.56 5.11
CA VAL A 63 -2.99 -8.68 4.67
C VAL A 63 -4.01 -9.07 5.75
N LEU A 64 -3.69 -8.86 7.03
CA LEU A 64 -4.62 -9.11 8.15
C LEU A 64 -5.60 -7.96 8.38
N GLY A 65 -5.21 -6.71 8.12
CA GLY A 65 -5.98 -5.50 8.44
C GLY A 65 -6.69 -4.82 7.25
N CYS A 66 -6.33 -5.15 6.01
CA CYS A 66 -6.87 -4.56 4.79
C CYS A 66 -7.58 -5.59 3.91
N ASP A 67 -8.52 -5.11 3.10
CA ASP A 67 -9.08 -5.90 2.00
C ASP A 67 -8.01 -6.29 0.98
N GLN A 68 -8.26 -7.39 0.26
CA GLN A 68 -7.30 -7.98 -0.67
C GLN A 68 -6.82 -7.01 -1.77
N ALA A 69 -7.68 -6.10 -2.22
CA ALA A 69 -7.34 -5.07 -3.20
C ALA A 69 -6.35 -4.03 -2.64
N ASP A 70 -6.53 -3.62 -1.39
CA ASP A 70 -5.64 -2.65 -0.74
C ASP A 70 -4.34 -3.30 -0.31
N ALA A 71 -4.36 -4.56 0.12
CA ALA A 71 -3.15 -5.33 0.35
C ALA A 71 -2.30 -5.51 -0.91
N ALA A 72 -2.92 -5.74 -2.07
CA ALA A 72 -2.21 -5.80 -3.35
C ALA A 72 -1.58 -4.45 -3.74
N LYS A 73 -2.31 -3.34 -3.54
CA LYS A 73 -1.77 -1.99 -3.78
C LYS A 73 -0.61 -1.67 -2.84
N ALA A 74 -0.75 -1.96 -1.54
CA ALA A 74 0.29 -1.70 -0.56
C ALA A 74 1.60 -2.44 -0.87
N LYS A 75 1.51 -3.68 -1.35
CA LYS A 75 2.68 -4.45 -1.84
C LYS A 75 3.39 -3.74 -2.99
N LEU A 76 2.65 -3.30 -4.00
CA LEU A 76 3.21 -2.61 -5.16
C LEU A 76 3.87 -1.29 -4.75
N ILE A 77 3.19 -0.51 -3.91
CA ILE A 77 3.71 0.75 -3.37
C ILE A 77 5.00 0.51 -2.59
N ALA A 78 5.05 -0.49 -1.70
CA ALA A 78 6.25 -0.80 -0.93
C ALA A 78 7.44 -1.16 -1.83
N ILE A 79 7.21 -1.92 -2.91
CA ILE A 79 8.25 -2.25 -3.90
C ILE A 79 8.69 -0.98 -4.65
N GLU A 80 7.75 -0.19 -5.14
CA GLU A 80 8.04 1.05 -5.89
C GLU A 80 8.82 2.05 -5.04
N GLN A 81 8.48 2.20 -3.75
CA GLN A 81 9.20 3.06 -2.83
C GLN A 81 10.65 2.57 -2.63
N CYS A 82 10.88 1.26 -2.53
CA CYS A 82 12.23 0.74 -2.29
C CYS A 82 13.12 0.71 -3.53
N TYR A 83 12.57 0.31 -4.68
CA TYR A 83 13.35 0.03 -5.89
C TYR A 83 13.15 1.05 -7.02
N GLY A 84 12.21 2.00 -6.87
CA GLY A 84 11.86 2.99 -7.89
C GLY A 84 10.85 2.48 -8.93
N PRO A 85 10.40 3.34 -9.86
CA PRO A 85 9.23 3.11 -10.73
C PRO A 85 9.46 2.13 -11.90
N LEU A 86 10.28 1.09 -11.76
CA LEU A 86 10.68 0.20 -12.87
C LEU A 86 10.73 -1.30 -12.51
N PHE A 87 9.82 -1.76 -11.65
CA PHE A 87 9.45 -3.17 -11.52
C PHE A 87 7.95 -3.35 -11.72
#